data_AF-A0A7J2MP37-F1
#
_entry.id   AF-A0A7J2MP37-F1
#
_cell.length_a   1.000
_cell.length_b   1.000
_cell.length_c   1.000
_cell.angle_alpha   90.00
_cell.angle_beta   90.00
_cell.angle_gamma   90.00
#
_symmetry.space_group_name_H-M   'P 1'
#
loop_
_entity.id
_entity.type
_entity.pdbx_description
1 polymer ?
#
loop_
_entity_poly.entity_id
_entity_poly.type
_entity_poly.pdbx_seq_one_letter_code
_entity_poly.pdbx_strand_id
1 'polypeptide(L)'
;CPGCRQGGGPPFCSIRKCARERKVDICIFCEDYPCNRILAIAKGYPTLIADGKRMQEIGIKAWIQEQKERVKTGFAYADIRCHPYEVPGE
;
A
#
# COMPACT_ATOMS: atom_id res chain seq x y z
N CYS A 1 14.19 -8.47 1.26
CA CYS A 1 13.14 -8.36 2.31
C CYS A 1 12.12 -9.49 2.08
N PRO A 2 11.78 -10.31 3.08
CA PRO A 2 10.83 -11.43 2.93
C PRO A 2 9.39 -10.99 2.60
N GLY A 3 9.07 -9.70 2.79
CA GLY A 3 7.75 -9.15 2.49
C GLY A 3 6.75 -9.37 3.62
N CYS A 4 5.67 -8.57 3.61
CA CYS A 4 4.71 -8.47 4.72
C CYS A 4 4.09 -9.83 5.10
N ARG A 5 3.68 -10.63 4.11
CA ARG A 5 3.05 -11.94 4.35
C ARG A 5 4.00 -12.96 4.99
N GLN A 6 5.30 -12.85 4.73
CA GLN A 6 6.34 -13.73 5.26
C GLN A 6 7.06 -13.14 6.49
N GLY A 7 6.39 -12.24 7.24
CA GLY A 7 6.94 -11.70 8.48
C GLY A 7 7.89 -10.50 8.32
N GLY A 8 8.08 -9.99 7.10
CA GLY A 8 8.85 -8.77 6.85
C GLY A 8 8.17 -7.50 7.39
N GLY A 9 8.96 -6.43 7.49
CA GLY A 9 8.55 -5.16 8.09
C GLY A 9 8.56 -5.19 9.63
N PRO A 10 8.09 -4.12 10.28
CA PRO A 10 8.09 -4.03 11.73
C PRO A 10 7.23 -5.14 12.38
N PRO A 11 7.71 -5.80 13.46
CA PRO A 11 6.98 -6.88 14.11
C PRO A 11 5.62 -6.44 14.64
N PHE A 12 5.52 -5.18 15.07
CA PHE A 12 4.35 -4.54 15.65
C PHE A 12 3.36 -3.95 14.63
N CYS A 13 3.62 -4.04 13.32
CA CYS A 13 2.75 -3.42 12.30
C CYS A 13 1.31 -3.95 12.37
N SER A 14 0.35 -3.09 12.75
CA SER A 14 -1.06 -3.47 12.91
C SER A 14 -1.78 -3.71 11.59
N ILE A 15 -1.32 -3.09 10.49
CA ILE A 15 -1.83 -3.36 9.12
C ILE A 15 -1.68 -4.83 8.77
N ARG A 16 -0.55 -5.46 9.12
CA ARG A 16 -0.30 -6.87 8.85
C ARG A 16 -1.24 -7.79 9.63
N LYS A 17 -1.50 -7.48 10.91
CA LYS A 17 -2.43 -8.24 11.74
C LYS A 17 -3.85 -8.13 11.18
N CYS A 18 -4.30 -6.91 10.90
CA CYS A 18 -5.59 -6.62 10.31
C CYS A 18 -5.81 -7.35 8.97
N ALA A 19 -4.83 -7.33 8.06
CA ALA A 19 -4.95 -8.00 6.77
C ALA A 19 -5.12 -9.53 6.89
N ARG A 20 -4.43 -10.15 7.86
CA ARG A 20 -4.56 -11.59 8.15
C ARG A 20 -5.94 -11.92 8.75
N GLU A 21 -6.38 -11.14 9.73
CA GLU A 21 -7.68 -11.33 10.40
C GLU A 21 -8.84 -11.17 9.43
N ARG A 22 -8.82 -10.12 8.61
CA ARG A 22 -9.84 -9.84 7.58
C ARG A 22 -9.70 -10.71 6.33
N LYS A 23 -8.64 -11.51 6.22
CA LYS A 23 -8.33 -12.36 5.04
C LYS A 23 -8.30 -11.56 3.73
N VAL A 24 -7.77 -10.33 3.78
CA VAL A 24 -7.62 -9.47 2.60
C VAL A 24 -6.20 -9.57 2.05
N ASP A 25 -6.10 -9.89 0.76
CA ASP A 25 -4.80 -9.96 0.09
C ASP A 25 -4.22 -8.57 -0.18
N ILE A 26 -5.07 -7.62 -0.57
CA ILE A 26 -4.69 -6.25 -0.89
C ILE A 26 -5.68 -5.32 -0.20
N CYS A 27 -5.18 -4.38 0.61
CA CYS A 27 -5.99 -3.52 1.46
C CYS A 27 -7.01 -2.70 0.66
N ILE A 28 -6.75 -2.41 -0.62
CA ILE A 28 -7.65 -1.67 -1.51
C ILE A 28 -9.00 -2.39 -1.74
N PHE A 29 -9.05 -3.70 -1.51
CA PHE A 29 -10.28 -4.49 -1.66
C PHE A 29 -11.00 -4.70 -0.31
N CYS A 30 -10.51 -4.08 0.75
CA CYS A 30 -11.23 -4.00 2.01
C CYS A 30 -12.40 -3.02 1.88
N GLU A 31 -13.54 -3.36 2.47
CA GLU A 31 -14.74 -2.48 2.55
C GLU A 31 -14.43 -1.14 3.21
N ASP A 32 -13.51 -1.12 4.17
CA ASP A 32 -13.12 0.08 4.93
C ASP A 32 -12.07 0.94 4.20
N TYR A 33 -11.69 0.60 2.97
CA TYR A 33 -10.59 1.29 2.30
C TYR A 33 -11.01 2.70 1.79
N PRO A 34 -10.23 3.75 2.08
CA PRO A 34 -9.02 3.78 2.89
C PRO A 34 -9.34 3.93 4.40
N CYS A 35 -8.86 2.99 5.22
CA CYS A 35 -9.04 3.05 6.67
C CYS A 35 -7.95 3.88 7.35
N ASN A 36 -8.13 4.19 8.65
CA ASN A 36 -7.19 4.99 9.44
C ASN A 36 -5.73 4.49 9.37
N ARG A 37 -5.51 3.17 9.35
CA ARG A 37 -4.16 2.59 9.25
C ARG A 37 -3.49 2.90 7.92
N ILE A 38 -4.25 2.88 6.82
CA ILE A 38 -3.75 3.24 5.49
C ILE A 38 -3.54 4.75 5.40
N LEU A 39 -4.46 5.55 5.95
CA LEU A 39 -4.31 7.01 5.99
C LEU A 39 -3.06 7.44 6.77
N ALA A 40 -2.71 6.74 7.85
CA ALA A 40 -1.51 7.03 8.64
C ALA A 40 -0.22 6.85 7.82
N ILE A 41 -0.09 5.75 7.07
CA ILE A 41 1.06 5.57 6.19
C ILE A 41 1.00 6.52 4.99
N ALA A 42 -0.18 6.79 4.43
CA ALA A 42 -0.35 7.66 3.25
C ALA A 42 0.28 9.05 3.41
N LYS A 43 0.43 9.56 4.66
CA LYS A 43 1.18 10.78 4.97
C LYS A 43 2.58 10.82 4.33
N GLY A 44 3.27 9.67 4.24
CA GLY A 44 4.60 9.57 3.62
C GLY A 44 4.64 8.96 2.24
N TYR A 45 3.50 8.49 1.72
CA TYR A 45 3.40 7.86 0.41
C TYR A 45 2.36 8.64 -0.41
N PRO A 46 2.76 9.75 -1.06
CA PRO A 46 1.82 10.75 -1.59
C PRO A 46 0.80 10.20 -2.59
N THR A 47 1.18 9.18 -3.37
CA THR A 47 0.29 8.59 -4.37
C THR A 47 -0.50 7.39 -3.85
N LEU A 48 -0.27 6.91 -2.62
CA LEU A 48 -0.81 5.63 -2.12
C LEU A 48 -2.34 5.53 -2.27
N ILE A 49 -3.06 6.59 -1.89
CA ILE A 49 -4.52 6.61 -1.95
C ILE A 49 -5.01 6.73 -3.40
N ALA A 50 -4.38 7.60 -4.20
CA ALA A 50 -4.75 7.80 -5.59
C ALA A 50 -4.50 6.54 -6.43
N ASP A 51 -3.32 5.93 -6.27
CA ASP A 51 -2.96 4.66 -6.90
C ASP A 51 -3.91 3.54 -6.46
N GLY A 52 -4.26 3.46 -5.16
CA GLY A 52 -5.20 2.46 -4.68
C GLY A 52 -6.63 2.62 -5.25
N LYS A 53 -7.11 3.85 -5.43
CA LYS A 53 -8.38 4.12 -6.12
C LYS A 53 -8.31 3.75 -7.60
N ARG A 54 -7.20 4.07 -8.27
CA ARG A 54 -6.95 3.67 -9.66
C ARG A 54 -6.96 2.15 -9.80
N MET A 55 -6.34 1.44 -8.87
CA MET A 55 -6.37 -0.03 -8.83
C MET A 55 -7.78 -0.61 -8.67
N GLN A 56 -8.65 0.02 -7.86
CA GLN A 56 -10.06 -0.40 -7.73
C GLN A 56 -10.82 -0.21 -9.05
N GLU A 57 -10.57 0.89 -9.76
CA GLU A 57 -11.24 1.24 -11.02
C GLU A 57 -10.88 0.29 -12.17
N ILE A 58 -9.59 0.00 -12.37
CA ILE A 58 -9.12 -0.77 -13.54
C ILE A 58 -8.81 -2.23 -13.25
N GLY A 59 -8.79 -2.61 -11.97
CA GLY A 59 -8.38 -3.92 -11.52
C GLY A 59 -6.85 -4.15 -11.58
N ILE A 60 -6.40 -5.20 -10.89
CA ILE A 60 -4.98 -5.48 -10.68
C ILE A 60 -4.20 -5.72 -11.98
N LYS A 61 -4.81 -6.40 -12.97
CA LYS A 61 -4.11 -6.75 -14.22
C LYS A 61 -3.74 -5.50 -15.02
N ALA A 62 -4.68 -4.58 -15.19
CA ALA A 62 -4.43 -3.32 -15.90
C ALA A 62 -3.47 -2.43 -15.10
N TRP A 63 -3.62 -2.38 -13.77
CA TRP A 63 -2.68 -1.66 -12.90
C TRP A 63 -1.23 -2.15 -13.05
N ILE A 64 -1.01 -3.47 -13.09
CA ILE A 64 0.33 -4.04 -13.32
C ILE A 64 0.90 -3.56 -14.65
N GLN A 65 0.07 -3.43 -15.70
CA GLN A 65 0.54 -2.90 -16.98
C GLN A 65 0.89 -1.42 -16.88
N GLU A 66 0.09 -0.60 -16.19
CA GLU A 66 0.43 0.81 -15.94
C GLU A 66 1.76 0.95 -15.18
N GLN A 67 2.02 0.09 -14.19
CA GLN A 67 3.29 0.09 -13.46
C GLN A 67 4.48 -0.29 -14.34
N LYS A 68 4.29 -1.22 -15.29
CA LYS A 68 5.32 -1.57 -16.30
C LYS A 68 5.63 -0.43 -17.25
N GLU A 69 4.66 0.41 -17.59
CA GLU A 69 4.93 1.62 -18.39
C GLU A 69 5.56 2.72 -17.53
N ARG A 70 5.07 2.92 -16.30
CA ARG A 70 5.60 3.91 -15.35
C ARG A 70 7.08 3.68 -15.03
N VAL A 71 7.52 2.43 -14.83
CA VAL A 71 8.94 2.15 -14.57
C VAL A 71 9.86 2.51 -15.74
N LYS A 72 9.37 2.49 -16.99
CA LYS A 72 10.17 2.89 -18.16
C LYS A 72 10.50 4.38 -18.17
N THR A 73 9.75 5.21 -17.44
CA THR A 73 10.03 6.64 -17.31
C THR A 73 11.07 6.93 -16.21
N GLY A 74 11.65 5.90 -15.59
CA GLY A 74 12.58 6.05 -14.47
C GLY A 74 11.92 6.32 -13.14
N PHE A 75 10.58 6.26 -13.05
CA PHE A 75 9.86 6.51 -11.80
C PHE A 75 10.14 5.43 -10.75
N ALA A 76 10.51 5.84 -9.53
CA ALA A 76 10.50 4.99 -8.36
C ALA A 76 9.70 5.60 -7.20
N TYR A 77 8.90 4.78 -6.52
CA TYR A 77 8.15 5.20 -5.32
C TYR A 77 9.04 5.69 -4.17
N ALA A 78 10.33 5.33 -4.17
CA ALA A 78 11.29 5.83 -3.19
C ALA A 78 11.59 7.32 -3.40
N ASP A 79 11.56 7.81 -4.63
CA ASP A 79 11.93 9.19 -4.98
C ASP A 79 10.87 10.21 -4.57
N ILE A 80 9.63 9.74 -4.40
CA ILE A 80 8.49 10.57 -4.00
C ILE A 80 8.06 10.34 -2.54
N ARG A 81 8.83 9.56 -1.77
CA ARG A 81 8.49 9.28 -0.38
C ARG A 81 8.79 10.51 0.49
N CYS A 82 7.79 10.94 1.26
CA CYS A 82 7.92 12.07 2.16
C CYS A 82 8.05 11.61 3.61
N HIS A 83 8.71 12.42 4.44
CA HIS A 83 8.74 12.27 5.89
C HIS A 83 8.15 13.53 6.54
N PRO A 84 7.48 13.42 7.69
CA PRO A 84 7.29 12.20 8.48
C PRO A 84 6.10 11.32 8.02
N TYR A 85 6.18 10.01 8.29
CA TYR A 85 5.04 9.09 8.28
C TYR A 85 5.15 8.10 9.43
N GLU A 86 4.02 7.52 9.80
CA GLU A 86 3.90 6.64 10.96
C GLU A 86 3.49 5.24 10.51
N VAL A 87 4.13 4.22 11.07
CA VAL A 87 3.67 2.83 10.92
C VAL A 87 2.73 2.54 12.09
N PRO A 88 1.43 2.26 11.85
CA PRO A 88 0.49 1.95 12.92
C PRO A 88 0.93 0.75 13.76
N GLY A 89 0.99 0.93 15.08
CA GLY A 89 1.33 -0.11 16.06
C GLY A 89 0.12 -0.85 16.64
N GLU A 90 -1.06 -0.23 16.61
CA GLU A 90 -2.35 -0.73 17.13
C GLU A 90 -3.42 -0.74 16.02
#